data_AF-A0A8T7C6C1-F1
#
_entry.id   AF-A0A8T7C6C1-F1
#
_cell.length_a   1.000
_cell.length_b   1.000
_cell.length_c   1.000
_cell.angle_alpha   90.00
_cell.angle_beta   90.00
_cell.angle_gamma   90.00
#
_symmetry.space_group_name_H-M   'P 1'
#
loop_
_entity.id
_entity.type
_entity.pdbx_description
1 polymer ?
#
loop_
_entity_poly.entity_id
_entity_poly.type
_entity_poly.pdbx_seq_one_letter_code
_entity_poly.pdbx_strand_id
1 'polypeptide(L)'
;MNWREISDAAGIPLRGETARAVSGGSISTAYRVESSDAPVFIKLEPARNADRLEAEADGLAALAATATLRVPAVLACDLAGQESGTAFLIIEWISSGRSAGAAALLGSGLAALHGAQASNFGWHRDNYIGSTPQPNARTDSWAEFLREHRLGFQF
;
A
#
# COMPACT_ATOMS: atom_id res chain seq x y z
N MET A 1 3.63 15.00 -15.94
CA MET A 1 3.61 13.60 -15.50
C MET A 1 4.35 12.77 -16.54
N ASN A 2 5.54 12.24 -16.23
CA ASN A 2 6.35 11.51 -17.19
C ASN A 2 6.16 10.00 -17.01
N TRP A 3 5.14 9.44 -17.67
CA TRP A 3 4.86 8.00 -17.61
C TRP A 3 5.99 7.13 -18.15
N ARG A 4 6.83 7.68 -19.05
CA ARG A 4 7.98 6.97 -19.60
C ARG A 4 9.05 6.76 -18.53
N GLU A 5 9.38 7.79 -17.75
CA GLU A 5 10.33 7.65 -16.63
C GLU A 5 9.87 6.62 -15.60
N ILE A 6 8.57 6.61 -15.25
CA ILE A 6 8.02 5.61 -14.32
C ILE A 6 8.06 4.22 -14.94
N SER A 7 7.73 4.09 -16.24
CA SER A 7 7.79 2.82 -16.97
C SER A 7 9.21 2.26 -16.99
N ASP A 8 10.20 3.10 -17.28
CA ASP A 8 11.62 2.74 -17.32
C ASP A 8 12.14 2.36 -15.92
N ALA A 9 11.81 3.15 -14.89
CA ALA A 9 12.21 2.88 -13.51
C ALA A 9 11.58 1.60 -12.95
N ALA A 10 10.30 1.36 -13.25
CA ALA A 10 9.60 0.15 -12.80
C ALA A 10 9.99 -1.10 -13.60
N GLY A 11 10.58 -0.96 -14.79
CA GLY A 11 10.76 -2.07 -15.73
C GLY A 11 9.43 -2.63 -16.26
N ILE A 12 8.34 -1.86 -16.19
CA ILE A 12 6.99 -2.26 -16.62
C ILE A 12 6.57 -1.35 -17.77
N PRO A 13 6.29 -1.87 -18.98
CA PRO A 13 5.80 -1.06 -20.09
C PRO A 13 4.42 -0.45 -19.80
N LEU A 14 4.36 0.87 -19.62
CA LEU A 14 3.12 1.61 -19.34
C LEU A 14 2.63 2.37 -20.57
N ARG A 15 1.32 2.26 -20.86
CA ARG A 15 0.63 3.04 -21.89
C ARG A 15 0.09 4.32 -21.28
N GLY A 16 0.95 5.32 -21.08
CA GLY A 16 0.62 6.56 -20.37
C GLY A 16 -0.59 7.33 -20.92
N GLU A 17 -0.91 7.19 -22.20
CA GLU A 17 -2.10 7.76 -22.85
C GLU A 17 -3.42 7.16 -22.34
N THR A 18 -3.37 5.98 -21.73
CA THR A 18 -4.53 5.31 -21.13
C THR A 18 -4.76 5.68 -19.67
N ALA A 19 -3.87 6.51 -19.08
CA ALA A 19 -3.93 6.85 -17.69
C ALA A 19 -5.24 7.57 -17.33
N ARG A 20 -6.00 6.98 -16.41
CA ARG A 20 -7.24 7.55 -15.88
C ARG A 20 -7.07 7.79 -14.39
N ALA A 21 -7.27 9.03 -13.96
CA ALA A 21 -7.32 9.35 -12.54
C ALA A 21 -8.43 8.54 -11.89
N VAL A 22 -8.12 7.90 -10.76
CA VAL A 22 -9.09 7.14 -9.97
C VAL A 22 -9.25 7.84 -8.62
N SER A 23 -10.50 8.05 -8.22
CA SER A 23 -10.82 8.61 -6.91
C SER A 23 -10.69 7.52 -5.83
N GLY A 24 -10.45 7.95 -4.59
CA GLY A 24 -10.40 7.02 -3.43
C GLY A 24 -9.33 7.33 -2.39
N GLY A 25 -8.35 8.20 -2.71
CA GLY A 25 -7.36 8.68 -1.76
C GLY A 25 -7.49 10.20 -1.54
N SER A 26 -7.43 10.65 -0.29
CA SER A 26 -7.38 12.08 0.05
C SER A 26 -5.96 12.66 0.01
N ILE A 27 -4.95 11.84 -0.30
CA ILE A 27 -3.54 12.17 -0.04
C ILE A 27 -2.66 11.95 -1.27
N SER A 28 -2.58 10.72 -1.78
CA SER A 28 -1.83 10.41 -3.00
C SER A 28 -2.70 10.61 -4.24
N THR A 29 -2.08 11.04 -5.34
CA THR A 29 -2.73 10.95 -6.65
C THR A 29 -2.66 9.51 -7.15
N ALA A 30 -3.75 9.01 -7.71
CA ALA A 30 -3.89 7.62 -8.11
C ALA A 30 -4.42 7.49 -9.54
N TYR A 31 -3.87 6.53 -10.28
CA TYR A 31 -4.21 6.29 -11.67
C TYR A 31 -4.42 4.80 -11.94
N ARG A 32 -5.36 4.51 -12.84
CA ARG A 32 -5.39 3.25 -13.59
C ARG A 32 -4.67 3.45 -14.92
N VAL A 33 -3.72 2.58 -15.25
CA VAL A 33 -2.96 2.63 -16.50
C VAL A 33 -2.94 1.23 -17.12
N GLU A 34 -3.12 1.13 -18.44
CA GLU A 34 -2.89 -0.14 -19.14
C GLU A 34 -1.38 -0.42 -19.23
N SER A 35 -0.98 -1.67 -18.97
CA SER A 35 0.40 -2.14 -19.16
C SER A 35 0.48 -3.17 -20.31
N SER A 36 1.62 -3.86 -20.46
CA SER A 36 1.77 -4.96 -21.42
C SER A 36 0.83 -6.13 -21.15
N ASP A 37 0.59 -6.46 -19.88
CA ASP A 37 -0.08 -7.71 -19.49
C ASP A 37 -1.50 -7.48 -18.98
N ALA A 38 -1.65 -6.57 -18.01
CA ALA A 38 -2.92 -6.25 -17.36
C ALA A 38 -2.94 -4.77 -16.93
N PRO A 39 -4.10 -4.17 -16.70
CA PRO A 39 -4.15 -2.85 -16.09
C PRO A 39 -3.47 -2.87 -14.70
N VAL A 40 -2.88 -1.75 -14.35
CA VAL A 40 -2.24 -1.52 -13.05
C VAL A 40 -2.84 -0.32 -12.35
N PHE A 41 -2.75 -0.32 -11.01
CA PHE A 41 -3.03 0.84 -10.18
C PHE A 41 -1.71 1.48 -9.77
N ILE A 42 -1.58 2.79 -9.98
CA ILE A 42 -0.36 3.54 -9.68
C ILE A 42 -0.70 4.66 -8.69
N LYS A 43 -0.07 4.63 -7.50
CA LYS A 43 -0.02 5.75 -6.57
C LYS A 43 1.20 6.59 -6.82
N LEU A 44 1.06 7.90 -6.61
CA LEU A 44 2.14 8.85 -6.81
C LEU A 44 2.15 9.86 -5.67
N GLU A 45 3.35 10.15 -5.22
CA GLU A 45 3.67 11.11 -4.18
C GLU A 45 4.92 11.90 -4.59
N PRO A 46 5.14 13.11 -4.07
CA PRO A 46 6.44 13.78 -4.18
C PRO A 46 7.55 12.88 -3.59
N ALA A 47 8.76 12.89 -4.16
CA ALA A 47 9.87 12.05 -3.68
C ALA A 47 10.15 12.15 -2.17
N ARG A 48 9.96 13.33 -1.56
CA ARG A 48 10.10 13.52 -0.09
C ARG A 48 9.14 12.65 0.75
N ASN A 49 8.09 12.10 0.14
CA ASN A 49 7.09 11.24 0.76
C ASN A 49 7.25 9.77 0.35
N ALA A 50 8.38 9.37 -0.26
CA ALA A 50 8.60 7.99 -0.74
C ALA A 50 8.40 6.94 0.36
N ASP A 51 8.84 7.22 1.59
CA ASP A 51 8.68 6.32 2.74
C ASP A 51 7.21 5.88 2.97
N ARG A 52 6.23 6.73 2.61
CA ARG A 52 4.80 6.39 2.73
C ARG A 52 4.39 5.26 1.78
N LEU A 53 4.90 5.30 0.55
CA LEU A 53 4.64 4.29 -0.46
C LEU A 53 5.42 3.00 -0.16
N GLU A 54 6.64 3.13 0.34
CA GLU A 54 7.46 1.99 0.78
C GLU A 54 6.83 1.25 1.97
N ALA A 55 6.33 1.99 2.97
CA ALA A 55 5.63 1.41 4.12
C ALA A 55 4.31 0.72 3.72
N GLU A 56 3.61 1.25 2.71
CA GLU A 56 2.43 0.59 2.16
C GLU A 56 2.80 -0.68 1.38
N ALA A 57 3.84 -0.63 0.55
CA ALA A 57 4.34 -1.79 -0.18
C ALA A 57 4.76 -2.93 0.77
N ASP A 58 5.47 -2.60 1.85
CA ASP A 58 5.84 -3.54 2.92
C ASP A 58 4.59 -4.19 3.56
N GLY A 59 3.60 -3.38 3.94
CA GLY A 59 2.36 -3.87 4.53
C GLY A 59 1.56 -4.78 3.59
N LEU A 60 1.47 -4.43 2.30
CA LEU A 60 0.82 -5.26 1.29
C LEU A 60 1.55 -6.59 1.09
N ALA A 61 2.89 -6.57 1.01
CA ALA A 61 3.69 -7.78 0.89
C ALA A 61 3.51 -8.70 2.12
N ALA A 62 3.50 -8.14 3.32
CA ALA A 62 3.28 -8.88 4.55
C ALA A 62 1.88 -9.52 4.60
N LEU A 63 0.83 -8.78 4.23
CA LEU A 63 -0.53 -9.31 4.16
C LEU A 63 -0.64 -10.41 3.10
N ALA A 64 -0.04 -10.22 1.93
CA ALA A 64 -0.05 -11.22 0.86
C ALA A 64 0.64 -12.52 1.28
N ALA A 65 1.75 -12.43 2.03
CA ALA A 65 2.50 -13.58 2.52
C ALA A 65 1.70 -14.48 3.47
N THR A 66 0.64 -13.96 4.11
CA THR A 66 -0.25 -14.77 4.95
C THR A 66 -1.13 -15.75 4.16
N ALA A 67 -1.34 -15.49 2.86
CA ALA A 67 -2.25 -16.24 2.00
C ALA A 67 -3.69 -16.37 2.55
N THR A 68 -4.13 -15.43 3.39
CA THR A 68 -5.45 -15.48 4.05
C THR A 68 -6.55 -14.72 3.30
N LEU A 69 -6.19 -13.63 2.63
CA LEU A 69 -7.09 -12.74 1.91
C LEU A 69 -6.50 -12.39 0.55
N ARG A 70 -7.37 -11.98 -0.37
CA ARG A 70 -6.93 -11.40 -1.64
C ARG A 70 -6.34 -10.01 -1.36
N VAL A 71 -5.04 -9.89 -1.57
CA VAL A 71 -4.28 -8.63 -1.50
C VAL A 71 -3.74 -8.33 -2.90
N PRO A 72 -3.77 -7.08 -3.38
CA PRO A 72 -3.16 -6.74 -4.66
C PRO A 72 -1.65 -6.98 -4.61
N ALA A 73 -1.09 -7.59 -5.66
CA ALA A 73 0.35 -7.79 -5.73
C ALA A 73 1.07 -6.44 -5.89
N VAL A 74 2.17 -6.25 -5.14
CA VAL A 74 3.10 -5.15 -5.37
C VAL A 74 3.96 -5.48 -6.58
N LEU A 75 3.91 -4.62 -7.60
CA LEU A 75 4.64 -4.82 -8.86
C LEU A 75 5.94 -4.02 -8.88
N ALA A 76 5.90 -2.77 -8.39
CA ALA A 76 7.08 -1.92 -8.26
C ALA A 76 6.83 -0.80 -7.23
N CYS A 77 7.88 -0.36 -6.52
CA CYS A 77 7.84 0.80 -5.65
C CYS A 77 9.22 1.48 -5.71
N ASP A 78 9.29 2.69 -6.28
CA ASP A 78 10.57 3.38 -6.52
C ASP A 78 10.36 4.88 -6.77
N LEU A 79 11.44 5.58 -7.11
CA LEU A 79 11.49 6.96 -7.54
C LEU A 79 11.62 7.05 -9.08
N ALA A 80 10.98 8.05 -9.66
CA ALA A 80 11.18 8.47 -11.04
C ALA A 80 11.60 9.94 -11.11
N GLY A 81 12.59 10.25 -11.95
CA GLY A 81 13.15 11.60 -12.12
C GLY A 81 14.33 11.91 -11.20
N GLN A 82 14.97 13.08 -11.42
CA GLN A 82 16.12 13.58 -10.64
C GLN A 82 15.67 14.25 -9.31
N GLU A 83 16.53 15.02 -8.63
CA GLU A 83 16.41 15.58 -7.25
C GLU A 83 15.04 16.15 -6.78
N SER A 84 14.08 16.42 -7.67
CA SER A 84 12.67 16.74 -7.36
C SER A 84 11.70 15.69 -7.93
N GLY A 85 12.06 14.42 -7.76
CA GLY A 85 11.40 13.28 -8.40
C GLY A 85 9.99 13.00 -7.87
N THR A 86 9.36 12.01 -8.49
CA THR A 86 8.06 11.47 -8.07
C THR A 86 8.28 10.07 -7.53
N ALA A 87 7.86 9.81 -6.30
CA ALA A 87 7.76 8.46 -5.78
C ALA A 87 6.51 7.78 -6.34
N PHE A 88 6.60 6.50 -6.65
CA PHE A 88 5.47 5.73 -7.15
C PHE A 88 5.37 4.35 -6.50
N LEU A 89 4.14 3.85 -6.44
CA LEU A 89 3.83 2.47 -6.09
C LEU A 89 2.87 1.92 -7.15
N ILE A 90 3.32 0.90 -7.88
CA ILE A 90 2.54 0.16 -8.86
C ILE A 90 2.09 -1.15 -8.21
N ILE A 91 0.78 -1.36 -8.19
CA ILE A 91 0.15 -2.59 -7.72
C ILE A 91 -0.81 -3.14 -8.77
N GLU A 92 -1.15 -4.41 -8.62
CA GLU A 92 -2.18 -5.06 -9.41
C GLU A 92 -3.50 -4.28 -9.39
N TRP A 93 -4.12 -4.09 -10.57
CA TRP A 93 -5.48 -3.58 -10.63
C TRP A 93 -6.49 -4.68 -10.28
N ILE A 94 -7.25 -4.48 -9.20
CA ILE A 94 -8.38 -5.35 -8.85
C ILE A 94 -9.67 -4.73 -9.38
N SER A 95 -10.33 -5.42 -10.30
CA SER A 95 -11.66 -5.05 -10.77
C SER A 95 -12.69 -5.26 -9.66
N SER A 96 -13.37 -4.19 -9.27
CA SER A 96 -14.45 -4.27 -8.30
C SER A 96 -15.67 -4.98 -8.89
N GLY A 97 -16.38 -5.73 -8.04
CA GLY A 97 -17.57 -6.46 -8.43
C GLY A 97 -18.39 -6.82 -7.20
N ARG A 98 -19.68 -7.10 -7.40
CA ARG A 98 -20.55 -7.62 -6.33
C ARG A 98 -20.66 -9.12 -6.50
N SER A 99 -20.43 -9.86 -5.43
CA SER A 99 -20.61 -11.31 -5.37
C SER A 99 -21.42 -11.68 -4.14
N ALA A 100 -22.36 -12.61 -4.30
CA ALA A 100 -23.07 -13.19 -3.17
C ALA A 100 -22.07 -13.93 -2.26
N GLY A 101 -22.18 -13.72 -0.94
CA GLY A 101 -21.28 -14.35 0.04
C GLY A 101 -19.92 -13.68 0.22
N ALA A 102 -19.60 -12.60 -0.51
CA ALA A 102 -18.32 -11.88 -0.38
C ALA A 102 -18.02 -11.43 1.06
N ALA A 103 -19.04 -10.98 1.80
CA ALA A 103 -18.89 -10.59 3.21
C ALA A 103 -18.53 -11.77 4.13
N ALA A 104 -19.12 -12.95 3.90
CA ALA A 104 -18.82 -14.15 4.69
C ALA A 104 -17.39 -14.67 4.40
N LEU A 105 -16.98 -14.62 3.12
CA LEU A 105 -15.60 -14.94 2.72
C LEU A 105 -14.60 -13.96 3.33
N LEU A 106 -14.88 -12.66 3.28
CA LEU A 106 -14.05 -11.64 3.92
C LEU A 106 -13.93 -11.87 5.43
N GLY A 107 -15.05 -12.15 6.12
CA GLY A 107 -15.04 -12.43 7.55
C GLY A 107 -14.19 -13.66 7.92
N SER A 108 -14.28 -14.73 7.12
CA SER A 108 -13.48 -15.94 7.31
C SER A 108 -11.99 -15.68 7.08
N GLY A 109 -11.65 -14.94 6.02
CA GLY A 109 -10.26 -14.59 5.72
C GLY A 109 -9.65 -13.63 6.76
N LEU A 110 -10.42 -12.66 7.25
CA LEU A 110 -10.00 -11.79 8.36
C LEU A 110 -9.75 -12.57 9.65
N ALA A 111 -10.62 -13.53 9.97
CA ALA A 111 -10.41 -14.40 11.12
C ALA A 111 -9.13 -15.24 10.99
N ALA A 112 -8.86 -15.78 9.79
CA ALA A 112 -7.62 -16.49 9.50
C ALA A 112 -6.40 -15.58 9.62
N LEU A 113 -6.47 -14.34 9.10
CA LEU A 113 -5.42 -13.34 9.22
C LEU A 113 -5.11 -13.02 10.68
N HIS A 114 -6.13 -12.76 11.50
CA HIS A 114 -5.94 -12.50 12.94
C HIS A 114 -5.46 -13.72 13.73
N GLY A 115 -5.66 -14.93 13.19
CA GLY A 115 -5.11 -16.16 13.76
C GLY A 115 -3.59 -16.30 13.62
N ALA A 116 -2.95 -15.51 12.74
CA ALA A 116 -1.50 -15.46 12.64
C ALA A 116 -0.89 -14.79 13.88
N GLN A 117 -0.20 -15.58 14.70
CA GLN A 117 0.34 -15.11 15.97
C GLN A 117 1.66 -14.36 15.81
N ALA A 118 1.83 -13.30 16.59
CA ALA A 118 3.09 -12.58 16.77
C ALA A 118 3.41 -12.48 18.26
N SER A 119 4.70 -12.46 18.61
CA SER A 119 5.16 -12.41 20.01
C SER A 119 5.04 -11.03 20.66
N ASN A 120 4.95 -9.97 19.86
CA ASN A 120 4.98 -8.58 20.31
C ASN A 120 3.97 -7.74 19.53
N PHE A 121 3.51 -6.64 20.12
CA PHE A 121 2.75 -5.61 19.42
C PHE A 121 3.70 -4.68 18.67
N GLY A 122 3.23 -4.10 17.56
CA GLY A 122 4.02 -3.25 16.69
C GLY A 122 4.47 -3.93 15.40
N TRP A 123 5.44 -3.33 14.75
CA TRP A 123 5.97 -3.75 13.45
C TRP A 123 7.47 -3.47 13.39
N HIS A 124 8.15 -3.97 12.37
CA HIS A 124 9.60 -3.78 12.25
C HIS A 124 9.98 -2.37 11.74
N ARG A 125 9.00 -1.62 11.22
CA ARG A 125 9.13 -0.23 10.78
C ARG A 125 7.89 0.57 11.14
N ASP A 126 8.04 1.88 11.28
CA ASP A 126 6.92 2.81 11.33
C ASP A 126 6.20 2.84 9.99
N ASN A 127 4.92 3.20 10.03
CA ASN A 127 4.11 3.38 8.83
C ASN A 127 3.14 4.55 9.02
N TYR A 128 2.03 4.56 8.30
CA TYR A 128 1.12 5.69 8.26
C TYR A 128 -0.34 5.24 8.35
N ILE A 129 -1.17 6.06 9.01
CA ILE A 129 -2.62 5.99 8.93
C ILE A 129 -3.14 7.28 8.29
N GLY A 130 -3.53 7.20 7.02
CA GLY A 130 -3.66 8.40 6.20
C GLY A 130 -2.30 9.09 6.07
N SER A 131 -2.21 10.37 6.47
CA SER A 131 -0.96 11.16 6.44
C SER A 131 -0.23 11.20 7.77
N THR A 132 -0.83 10.66 8.82
CA THR A 132 -0.27 10.69 10.16
C THR A 132 0.73 9.54 10.30
N PRO A 133 1.98 9.81 10.72
CA PRO A 133 2.91 8.75 11.07
C PRO A 133 2.31 7.84 12.16
N GLN A 134 2.67 6.57 12.13
CA GLN A 134 2.22 5.58 13.11
C GLN A 134 3.46 4.86 13.64
N PRO A 135 3.96 5.28 14.81
CA PRO A 135 5.06 4.59 15.48
C PRO A 135 4.70 3.13 15.73
N ASN A 136 5.62 2.22 15.44
CA ASN A 136 5.39 0.78 15.52
C ASN A 136 6.49 0.06 16.29
N ALA A 137 7.30 0.79 17.06
CA ALA A 137 8.28 0.19 17.96
C ALA A 137 7.64 -0.96 18.76
N ARG A 138 8.35 -2.09 18.81
CA ARG A 138 7.81 -3.33 19.38
C ARG A 138 7.68 -3.23 20.89
N THR A 139 6.59 -3.78 21.41
CA THR A 139 6.33 -3.86 22.85
C THR A 139 5.69 -5.20 23.23
N ASP A 140 5.87 -5.63 24.46
CA ASP A 140 5.25 -6.86 24.99
C ASP A 140 3.86 -6.61 25.59
N SER A 141 3.53 -5.34 25.86
CA SER A 141 2.29 -4.92 26.51
C SER A 141 1.37 -4.20 25.54
N TRP A 142 0.20 -4.77 25.26
CA TRP A 142 -0.82 -4.12 24.44
C TRP A 142 -1.23 -2.76 25.01
N ALA A 143 -1.40 -2.69 26.33
CA ALA A 143 -1.84 -1.46 26.98
C ALA A 143 -0.81 -0.34 26.83
N GLU A 144 0.48 -0.67 26.89
CA GLU A 144 1.57 0.28 26.65
C GLU A 144 1.59 0.71 25.18
N PHE A 145 1.55 -0.26 24.25
CA PHE A 145 1.53 0.02 22.81
C PHE A 145 0.39 0.97 22.41
N LEU A 146 -0.82 0.66 22.87
CA LEU A 146 -2.01 1.43 22.55
C LEU A 146 -1.94 2.84 23.17
N ARG A 147 -1.46 2.95 24.41
CA ARG A 147 -1.35 4.24 25.10
C ARG A 147 -0.29 5.13 24.44
N GLU A 148 0.93 4.62 24.24
CA GLU A 148 2.08 5.43 23.81
C GLU A 148 2.11 5.63 22.29
N HIS A 149 1.86 4.57 21.52
CA HIS A 149 2.10 4.57 20.06
C HIS A 149 0.84 4.70 19.23
N ARG A 150 -0.35 4.78 19.86
CA ARG A 150 -1.61 5.07 19.19
C ARG A 150 -2.26 6.31 19.76
N LEU A 151 -2.83 6.21 20.97
CA LEU A 151 -3.60 7.31 21.55
C LEU A 151 -2.70 8.51 21.84
N GLY A 152 -1.56 8.32 22.50
CA GLY A 152 -0.63 9.40 22.85
C GLY A 152 0.04 10.09 21.66
N PHE A 153 0.03 9.49 20.48
CA PHE A 153 0.57 10.11 19.25
C PHE A 153 -0.48 10.94 18.50
N GLN A 154 -1.76 10.76 18.82
CA GLN A 154 -2.88 11.47 18.17
C GLN A 154 -3.27 12.78 18.86
N PHE A 155 -2.61 13.14 19.97
CA PHE A 155 -2.86 14.35 20.76
C PHE A 155 -1.61 15.19 20.94
#